data_AF-U1PQB2-F1
#
_entry.id   AF-U1PQB2-F1
#
_cell.length_a   1.000
_cell.length_b   1.000
_cell.length_c   1.000
_cell.angle_alpha   90.00
_cell.angle_beta   90.00
_cell.angle_gamma   90.00
#
_symmetry.space_group_name_H-M   'P 1'
#
loop_
_entity.id
_entity.type
_entity.pdbx_description
1 polymer ?
#
loop_
_entity_poly.entity_id
_entity_poly.type
_entity_poly.pdbx_seq_one_letter_code
_entity_poly.pdbx_strand_id
1 'polypeptide(L)'
;MTMDQSDGEAELAPESLNQRALTGLVFSVIVGIGGLFALPVIQTILQLEFFPAFTVVLLIELIATAGVVLSMFQLHQKQQFGQERA
;
A
#
# COMPACT_ATOMS: atom_id res chain seq x y z
N MET A 1 29.14 31.74 24.95
CA MET A 1 27.66 31.60 24.87
C MET A 1 27.38 31.11 23.46
N THR A 2 27.47 29.80 23.25
CA THR A 2 27.28 29.16 21.95
C THR A 2 25.82 28.79 21.82
N MET A 3 25.14 29.38 20.83
CA MET A 3 23.87 28.91 20.32
C MET A 3 24.10 27.49 19.79
N ASP A 4 23.62 26.50 20.51
CA ASP A 4 23.44 25.15 19.99
C ASP A 4 22.01 25.06 19.47
N GLN A 5 21.83 25.52 18.23
CA GLN A 5 20.62 25.24 17.46
C GLN A 5 20.71 23.77 17.07
N SER A 6 20.34 22.89 18.00
CA SER A 6 19.94 21.53 17.69
C SER A 6 18.56 21.65 17.03
N ASP A 7 18.58 22.11 15.77
CA ASP A 7 17.47 21.94 14.87
C ASP A 7 17.27 20.43 14.81
N GLY A 8 16.23 19.96 15.49
CA GLY A 8 15.82 18.58 15.43
C GLY A 8 15.60 18.26 13.97
N GLU A 9 16.60 17.62 13.36
CA GLU A 9 16.48 16.96 12.09
C GLU A 9 15.30 16.01 12.29
N ALA A 10 14.12 16.44 11.83
CA ALA A 10 13.00 15.56 11.66
C ALA A 10 13.54 14.45 10.78
N GLU A 11 13.86 13.31 11.39
CA GLU A 11 14.49 12.17 10.73
C GLU A 11 13.57 11.80 9.58
N LEU A 12 13.88 12.35 8.40
CA LEU A 12 13.06 12.24 7.21
C LEU A 12 13.13 10.76 6.88
N ALA A 13 12.02 10.05 7.16
CA ALA A 13 11.88 8.64 6.80
C ALA A 13 12.47 8.45 5.40
N PRO A 14 13.40 7.49 5.20
CA PRO A 14 14.24 7.45 4.01
C PRO A 14 13.39 7.64 2.75
N GLU A 15 13.71 8.66 1.94
CA GLU A 15 12.83 9.15 0.86
C GLU A 15 12.40 8.03 -0.11
N SER A 16 13.28 7.05 -0.31
CA SER A 16 13.03 5.83 -1.09
C SER A 16 11.95 4.91 -0.50
N LEU A 17 11.78 4.89 0.83
CA LEU A 17 10.77 4.10 1.54
C LEU A 17 9.39 4.76 1.46
N ASN A 18 9.34 6.10 1.56
CA ASN A 18 8.12 6.87 1.31
C ASN A 18 7.63 6.67 -0.14
N GLN A 19 8.55 6.69 -1.10
CA GLN A 19 8.22 6.49 -2.51
C GLN A 19 7.67 5.08 -2.79
N ARG A 20 8.18 4.04 -2.11
CA ARG A 20 7.69 2.66 -2.26
C ARG A 20 6.30 2.48 -1.66
N ALA A 21 6.05 3.04 -0.48
CA ALA A 21 4.72 3.02 0.15
C ALA A 21 3.70 3.79 -0.71
N LEU A 22 4.07 4.96 -1.23
CA LEU A 22 3.25 5.75 -2.13
C LEU A 22 2.95 5.00 -3.43
N THR A 23 3.94 4.34 -4.02
CA THR A 23 3.76 3.54 -5.25
C THR A 23 2.80 2.38 -5.00
N GLY A 24 2.95 1.67 -3.87
CA GLY A 24 2.03 0.59 -3.50
C GLY A 24 0.60 1.07 -3.29
N LEU A 25 0.44 2.24 -2.66
CA LEU A 25 -0.87 2.88 -2.48
C LEU A 25 -1.51 3.27 -3.83
N VAL A 26 -0.76 3.98 -4.68
CA VAL A 26 -1.25 4.40 -6.00
C VAL A 26 -1.63 3.18 -6.84
N PHE A 27 -0.83 2.12 -6.82
CA PHE A 27 -1.14 0.88 -7.52
C PHE A 27 -2.42 0.23 -6.99
N SER A 28 -2.61 0.18 -5.67
CA SER A 28 -3.84 -0.33 -5.05
C SER A 28 -5.08 0.42 -5.53
N VAL A 29 -5.03 1.76 -5.55
CA VAL A 29 -6.15 2.60 -6.02
C VAL A 29 -6.46 2.34 -7.49
N ILE A 30 -5.44 2.25 -8.35
CA ILE A 30 -5.62 1.94 -9.77
C ILE A 30 -6.28 0.57 -9.96
N VAL A 31 -5.87 -0.42 -9.18
CA VAL A 31 -6.47 -1.77 -9.21
C VAL A 31 -7.93 -1.74 -8.77
N GLY A 32 -8.27 -1.02 -7.70
CA GLY A 32 -9.67 -0.87 -7.24
C GLY A 32 -10.57 -0.22 -8.28
N ILE A 33 -10.13 0.91 -8.85
CA ILE A 33 -10.85 1.59 -9.95
C ILE A 33 -10.95 0.66 -11.16
N GLY A 34 -9.85 0.05 -11.58
CA GLY A 34 -9.80 -0.89 -12.69
C GLY A 34 -10.74 -2.08 -12.49
N GLY A 35 -10.84 -2.61 -11.28
CA GLY A 35 -11.75 -3.70 -10.91
C GLY A 35 -13.22 -3.31 -11.06
N LEU A 36 -13.58 -2.09 -10.66
CA LEU A 36 -14.93 -1.53 -10.87
C LEU A 36 -15.27 -1.40 -12.36
N PHE A 37 -14.33 -0.99 -13.20
CA PHE A 37 -14.53 -0.95 -14.65
C PHE A 37 -14.49 -2.33 -15.32
N ALA A 38 -13.84 -3.32 -14.69
CA ALA A 38 -13.80 -4.69 -15.16
C ALA A 38 -15.08 -5.49 -14.83
N LEU A 39 -15.92 -5.02 -13.91
CA LEU A 39 -17.20 -5.66 -13.55
C LEU A 39 -18.06 -6.11 -14.74
N PRO A 40 -18.34 -5.27 -15.75
CA PRO A 40 -19.15 -5.67 -16.90
C PRO A 40 -18.50 -6.82 -17.69
N VAL A 41 -17.18 -6.80 -17.79
CA VAL A 41 -16.39 -7.83 -18.47
C VAL A 41 -16.45 -9.15 -17.68
N ILE A 42 -16.29 -9.08 -16.35
CA ILE A 42 -16.38 -10.23 -15.45
C ILE A 42 -17.79 -10.85 -15.50
N GLN A 43 -18.84 -10.03 -15.44
CA GLN A 43 -20.24 -10.48 -15.58
C GLN A 43 -20.47 -11.18 -16.93
N THR A 44 -19.92 -10.64 -18.01
CA THR A 44 -20.09 -11.19 -19.37
C THR A 44 -19.34 -12.51 -19.55
N ILE A 45 -18.09 -12.59 -19.10
CA ILE A 45 -17.23 -13.77 -19.31
C ILE A 45 -17.65 -14.93 -18.40
N LEU A 46 -17.94 -14.63 -17.14
CA LEU A 46 -18.26 -15.66 -16.14
C LEU A 46 -19.76 -15.91 -15.98
N GLN A 47 -20.60 -15.17 -16.74
CA GLN A 47 -22.07 -15.23 -16.66
C GLN A 47 -22.59 -15.04 -15.23
N LEU A 48 -21.89 -14.20 -14.47
CA LEU A 48 -22.20 -13.92 -13.07
C LEU A 48 -23.15 -12.73 -12.99
N GLU A 49 -24.08 -12.80 -12.04
CA GLU A 49 -24.84 -11.62 -11.64
C GLU A 49 -23.93 -10.56 -10.99
N PHE A 50 -24.44 -9.33 -10.87
CA PHE A 50 -23.68 -8.21 -10.33
C PHE A 50 -23.05 -8.52 -8.96
N PHE A 51 -23.83 -9.06 -8.03
CA PHE A 51 -23.38 -9.30 -6.66
C PHE A 51 -22.21 -10.30 -6.57
N PRO A 52 -22.27 -11.48 -7.19
CA PRO A 52 -21.15 -12.40 -7.14
C PRO A 52 -19.95 -11.92 -7.98
N ALA A 53 -20.15 -11.20 -9.09
CA ALA A 53 -19.05 -10.56 -9.82
C ALA A 53 -18.35 -9.47 -8.98
N PHE A 54 -19.11 -8.65 -8.25
CA PHE A 54 -18.60 -7.64 -7.33
C PHE A 54 -17.82 -8.28 -6.17
N THR A 55 -18.31 -9.40 -5.66
CA THR A 55 -17.62 -10.17 -4.60
C THR A 55 -16.24 -10.64 -5.05
N VAL A 56 -16.09 -11.08 -6.32
CA VAL A 56 -14.78 -11.47 -6.87
C VAL A 56 -13.83 -10.27 -6.91
N VAL A 57 -14.31 -9.10 -7.35
CA VAL A 57 -13.50 -7.87 -7.35
C VAL A 57 -13.06 -7.50 -5.93
N LEU A 58 -13.99 -7.55 -4.96
CA LEU A 58 -13.68 -7.28 -3.56
C LEU A 58 -12.64 -8.24 -2.97
N LEU A 59 -12.67 -9.53 -3.33
CA LEU A 59 -11.66 -10.48 -2.86
C LEU A 59 -10.27 -10.16 -3.40
N ILE A 60 -10.17 -9.78 -4.68
CA ILE A 60 -8.90 -9.36 -5.29
C ILE A 60 -8.38 -8.11 -4.59
N GLU A 61 -9.26 -7.13 -4.34
CA GLU A 61 -8.91 -5.88 -3.67
C GLU A 61 -8.50 -6.08 -2.21
N LEU A 62 -9.14 -7.00 -1.49
CA LEU A 62 -8.76 -7.40 -0.14
C LEU A 62 -7.33 -7.98 -0.10
N ILE A 63 -6.99 -8.84 -1.05
CA ILE A 63 -5.64 -9.42 -1.16
C ILE A 63 -4.61 -8.33 -1.49
N ALA A 64 -4.92 -7.44 -2.42
CA ALA A 64 -4.05 -6.32 -2.76
C ALA A 64 -3.79 -5.42 -1.52
N THR A 65 -4.86 -5.09 -0.79
CA THR A 65 -4.79 -4.30 0.45
C THR A 65 -3.93 -5.01 1.51
N ALA A 66 -4.14 -6.32 1.72
CA ALA A 66 -3.33 -7.11 2.64
C ALA A 66 -1.85 -7.11 2.24
N GLY A 67 -1.54 -7.19 0.94
CA GLY A 67 -0.17 -7.08 0.43
C GLY A 67 0.48 -5.73 0.76
N VAL A 68 -0.25 -4.62 0.60
CA VAL A 68 0.23 -3.28 0.98
C VAL A 68 0.47 -3.19 2.49
N VAL A 69 -0.47 -3.66 3.31
CA VAL A 69 -0.34 -3.68 4.77
C VAL A 69 0.88 -4.49 5.21
N LEU A 70 1.07 -5.70 4.66
CA LEU A 70 2.25 -6.52 4.94
C LEU A 70 3.55 -5.83 4.51
N SER A 71 3.56 -5.14 3.37
CA SER A 71 4.72 -4.34 2.95
C SER A 71 5.03 -3.21 3.94
N MET A 72 4.01 -2.58 4.54
CA MET A 72 4.21 -1.58 5.59
C MET A 72 4.67 -2.20 6.91
N PHE A 73 4.21 -3.39 7.29
CA PHE A 73 4.68 -4.07 8.49
C PHE A 73 6.15 -4.51 8.37
N GLN A 74 6.55 -5.08 7.22
CA GLN A 74 7.95 -5.41 6.95
C GLN A 74 8.85 -4.16 6.99
N LEU A 75 8.32 -3.01 6.60
CA LEU A 75 9.03 -1.73 6.70
C LEU A 75 9.31 -1.36 8.16
N HIS A 76 8.29 -1.40 9.03
CA HIS A 76 8.45 -1.10 10.45
C HIS A 76 9.41 -2.08 11.14
N GLN A 77 9.34 -3.37 10.78
CA GLN A 77 10.21 -4.39 11.35
C GLN A 77 11.68 -4.17 10.96
N LYS A 78 11.96 -3.76 9.71
CA LYS A 78 13.32 -3.42 9.26
C LYS A 78 13.87 -2.16 9.95
N GLN A 79 13.02 -1.18 10.25
CA GLN A 79 13.44 0.00 11.00
C GLN A 79 13.83 -0.34 12.44
N GLN A 80 13.08 -1.22 13.12
CA GLN A 80 13.40 -1.60 14.50
C GLN A 80 14.71 -2.42 14.62
N PHE A 81 14.99 -3.34 13.70
CA PHE A 81 16.24 -4.12 13.74
C PHE A 81 17.47 -3.40 13.16
N GLY A 82 17.28 -2.26 12.46
CA GLY A 82 18.37 -1.41 12.01
C GLY A 82 18.98 -0.55 13.12
N GLN A 83 18.24 -0.30 14.20
CA GLN A 83 18.66 0.58 15.29
C GLN A 83 19.38 -0.13 16.44
N GLU A 84 19.30 -1.47 16.54
CA GLU A 84 20.07 -2.26 17.53
C GLU A 84 21.53 -2.52 17.12
N ARG A 85 21.98 -2.03 15.96
CA ARG A 85 23.37 -2.25 15.45
C ARG A 85 24.12 -0.97 15.10
N ALA A 86 23.71 0.18 15.64
CA ALA A 86 24.45 1.44 15.55
C ALA A 86 25.04 1.80 16.92
#